data_AF-A0A6V7MBK9-F1
#
_entry.id   AF-A0A6V7MBK9-F1
#
_cell.length_a   1.000
_cell.length_b   1.000
_cell.length_c   1.000
_cell.angle_alpha   90.00
_cell.angle_beta   90.00
_cell.angle_gamma   90.00
#
_symmetry.space_group_name_H-M   'P 1'
#
loop_
_entity.id
_entity.type
_entity.pdbx_description
1 polymer ?
#
loop_
_entity_poly.entity_id
_entity_poly.type
_entity_poly.pdbx_seq_one_letter_code
_entity_poly.pdbx_strand_id
1 'polypeptide(L)' 'KYRVRRKFPLPRTIWDGEETSYCFKEKSRSVLREWYTTNPYPSPREKRELAETTGLTTTQVSNWFKNRRQRDRAAEQ' A
#
# COMPACT_ATOMS: atom_id res chain seq x y z
N LYS A 1 6.01 15.76 -12.64
CA LYS A 1 7.04 14.95 -11.94
C LYS A 1 7.10 13.48 -12.43
N TYR A 2 5.97 12.76 -12.54
CA TYR A 2 5.94 11.35 -13.01
C TYR A 2 6.54 11.14 -14.41
N ARG A 3 6.11 11.91 -15.43
CA ARG A 3 6.61 11.79 -16.82
C ARG A 3 8.14 11.94 -16.91
N VAL A 4 8.71 12.85 -16.11
CA VAL A 4 10.17 13.09 -16.06
C VAL A 4 10.91 11.87 -15.51
N ARG A 5 10.43 11.28 -14.39
CA ARG A 5 11.02 10.07 -13.78
C ARG A 5 10.92 8.84 -14.68
N ARG A 6 9.89 8.75 -15.52
CA ARG A 6 9.72 7.66 -16.49
C ARG A 6 10.64 7.81 -17.71
N LYS A 7 10.91 9.04 -18.13
CA LYS A 7 11.79 9.34 -19.27
C LYS A 7 13.28 9.31 -18.89
N PHE A 8 13.59 9.66 -17.64
CA PHE A 8 14.94 9.72 -17.11
C PHE A 8 15.02 8.90 -15.80
N PRO A 9 15.20 7.55 -15.90
CA PRO A 9 15.38 6.72 -14.72
C PRO A 9 16.69 7.08 -14.01
N LEU A 10 16.77 6.78 -12.71
CA LEU A 10 17.98 7.03 -11.94
C LEU A 10 19.15 6.18 -12.48
N PRO A 11 20.37 6.72 -12.56
CA PRO A 11 21.53 5.96 -12.99
C PRO A 11 21.80 4.77 -12.04
N ARG A 12 22.27 3.65 -12.61
CA ARG A 12 22.48 2.37 -11.88
C ARG A 12 23.48 2.46 -10.73
N THR A 13 24.31 3.49 -10.72
CA THR A 13 25.30 3.77 -9.67
C THR A 13 24.66 4.19 -8.33
N ILE A 14 23.41 4.64 -8.35
CA ILE A 14 22.67 5.10 -7.16
C ILE A 14 21.32 4.40 -7.01
N TRP A 15 20.94 3.54 -7.95
CA TRP A 15 19.66 2.83 -7.97
C TRP A 15 19.82 1.46 -8.64
N ASP A 16 19.43 0.40 -7.96
CA ASP A 16 19.58 -0.99 -8.39
C ASP A 16 18.68 -1.42 -9.56
N GLY A 17 17.69 -0.61 -9.93
CA GLY A 17 16.80 -0.90 -11.04
C GLY A 17 15.48 -1.55 -10.65
N GLU A 18 15.17 -1.67 -9.34
CA GLU A 18 13.88 -2.20 -8.91
C GLU A 18 12.74 -1.25 -9.25
N GLU A 19 11.88 -1.66 -10.19
CA GLU A 19 10.68 -0.90 -10.55
C GLU A 19 9.83 -0.67 -9.30
N THR A 20 9.59 0.61 -8.98
CA THR A 20 8.69 0.96 -7.88
C THR A 20 7.27 0.60 -8.30
N SER A 21 6.85 -0.64 -8.05
CA SER A 21 5.44 -1.02 -8.14
C SER A 21 4.68 -0.27 -7.04
N TYR A 22 3.94 0.75 -7.43
CA TYR A 22 3.05 1.49 -6.53
C TYR A 22 1.85 0.65 -6.05
N CYS A 23 1.70 -0.58 -6.56
CA CYS A 23 0.65 -1.51 -6.20
C CYS A 23 1.23 -2.72 -5.46
N PHE A 24 0.64 -3.07 -4.33
CA PHE A 24 0.92 -4.34 -3.66
C PHE A 24 0.52 -5.53 -4.53
N LYS A 25 1.14 -6.70 -4.33
CA LYS A 25 0.76 -7.96 -4.99
C LYS A 25 -0.73 -8.26 -4.75
N GLU A 26 -1.39 -8.90 -5.72
CA GLU A 26 -2.84 -9.14 -5.62
C GLU A 26 -3.23 -9.95 -4.38
N LYS A 27 -2.40 -10.92 -3.98
CA LYS A 27 -2.58 -11.67 -2.72
C LYS A 27 -2.67 -10.73 -1.51
N SER A 28 -1.71 -9.81 -1.35
CA SER A 28 -1.70 -8.85 -0.25
C SER A 28 -2.90 -7.89 -0.32
N ARG A 29 -3.32 -7.48 -1.53
CA ARG A 29 -4.50 -6.64 -1.73
C ARG A 29 -5.80 -7.35 -1.35
N SER A 30 -5.92 -8.63 -1.69
CA SER A 30 -7.10 -9.44 -1.36
C SER A 30 -7.30 -9.52 0.14
N VAL A 31 -6.24 -9.86 0.89
CA VAL A 31 -6.27 -9.94 2.36
C VAL A 31 -6.66 -8.60 2.97
N LEU A 32 -6.07 -7.49 2.51
CA LEU A 32 -6.40 -6.16 3.03
C LEU A 32 -7.86 -5.75 2.75
N ARG A 33 -8.40 -6.10 1.58
CA ARG A 33 -9.80 -5.81 1.22
C ARG A 33 -10.79 -6.62 2.05
N GLU A 34 -10.55 -7.91 2.20
CA GLU A 34 -11.38 -8.80 3.02
C GLU A 34 -11.39 -8.35 4.49
N TRP A 35 -10.23 -7.97 5.02
CA TRP A 35 -10.17 -7.45 6.38
C TRP A 35 -10.94 -6.13 6.52
N TYR A 36 -10.83 -5.24 5.52
CA TYR A 36 -11.51 -3.95 5.51
C TYR A 36 -13.04 -4.06 5.54
N THR A 37 -13.62 -5.08 4.92
CA THR A 37 -15.09 -5.29 4.96
C THR A 37 -15.57 -5.65 6.37
N THR A 38 -14.72 -6.26 7.18
CA THR A 38 -15.04 -6.66 8.55
C THR A 38 -14.71 -5.57 9.56
N ASN A 39 -13.54 -4.93 9.42
CA ASN A 39 -13.10 -3.87 10.31
C ASN A 39 -12.29 -2.81 9.52
N PRO A 40 -12.79 -1.57 9.36
CA PRO A 40 -12.04 -0.50 8.69
C PRO A 40 -10.95 0.14 9.56
N TYR A 41 -10.89 -0.16 10.86
CA TYR A 41 -10.04 0.50 11.86
C TYR A 41 -9.23 -0.52 12.69
N PRO A 42 -8.17 -1.12 12.11
CA PRO A 42 -7.33 -2.05 12.85
C PRO A 42 -6.59 -1.39 13.99
N SER A 43 -6.52 -2.09 15.12
CA SER A 43 -5.67 -1.79 16.26
C SER A 43 -4.18 -1.96 15.90
N PRO A 44 -3.25 -1.42 16.72
CA PRO A 44 -1.82 -1.60 16.47
C PRO A 44 -1.36 -3.06 16.44
N ARG A 45 -2.04 -3.97 17.15
CA ARG A 45 -1.72 -5.40 17.13
C ARG A 45 -2.16 -6.04 15.81
N GLU A 46 -3.40 -5.83 15.41
CA GLU A 46 -3.96 -6.35 14.14
C GLU A 46 -3.18 -5.83 12.93
N LYS A 47 -2.68 -4.59 12.97
CA LYS A 47 -1.80 -4.06 11.90
C LYS A 47 -0.50 -4.83 11.77
N ARG A 48 0.07 -5.36 12.87
CA ARG A 48 1.29 -6.19 12.83
C ARG A 48 0.96 -7.56 12.25
N GLU A 49 -0.13 -8.18 12.68
CA GLU A 49 -0.60 -9.47 12.15
C GLU A 49 -0.87 -9.38 10.64
N LEU A 50 -1.49 -8.30 10.18
CA LEU A 50 -1.69 -8.02 8.75
C LEU A 50 -0.37 -7.78 8.01
N ALA A 51 0.58 -7.07 8.61
CA ALA A 51 1.90 -6.84 8.03
C ALA A 51 2.64 -8.17 7.80
N GLU A 52 2.65 -9.05 8.81
CA GLU A 52 3.23 -10.39 8.74
C GLU A 52 2.55 -11.24 7.65
N THR A 53 1.22 -11.28 7.64
CA THR A 53 0.44 -12.08 6.69
C THR A 53 0.61 -11.61 5.24
N THR A 54 0.71 -10.29 5.03
CA THR A 54 0.77 -9.70 3.68
C THR A 54 2.19 -9.50 3.17
N GLY A 55 3.21 -9.68 4.01
CA GLY A 55 4.61 -9.35 3.72
C GLY A 55 4.85 -7.85 3.54
N LEU A 56 3.99 -7.01 4.12
CA LEU A 56 4.09 -5.55 4.07
C LEU A 56 4.63 -5.02 5.40
N THR A 57 5.10 -3.78 5.40
CA THR A 57 5.41 -3.08 6.66
C THR A 57 4.14 -2.58 7.34
N THR A 58 4.15 -2.48 8.68
CA THR A 58 3.05 -1.91 9.47
C THR A 58 2.64 -0.51 9.00
N THR A 59 3.61 0.28 8.51
CA THR A 59 3.37 1.61 7.93
C THR A 59 2.62 1.53 6.60
N GLN A 60 2.97 0.59 5.71
CA GLN A 60 2.26 0.36 4.46
C GLN A 60 0.82 -0.08 4.70
N VAL A 61 0.59 -1.00 5.65
CA VAL A 61 -0.75 -1.40 6.09
C VAL A 61 -1.51 -0.20 6.63
N SER A 62 -0.92 0.57 7.56
CA SER A 62 -1.54 1.77 8.13
C SER A 62 -1.96 2.80 7.07
N ASN A 63 -1.09 3.05 6.10
CA ASN A 63 -1.37 3.97 5.01
C ASN A 63 -2.44 3.44 4.06
N TRP A 64 -2.47 2.13 3.80
CA TRP A 64 -3.51 1.53 2.97
C TRP A 64 -4.90 1.75 3.57
N PHE A 65 -5.08 1.46 4.87
CA PHE A 65 -6.36 1.67 5.56
C PHE A 65 -6.76 3.15 5.60
N LYS A 66 -5.81 4.04 5.89
CA LYS A 66 -6.05 5.49 5.86
C LYS A 66 -6.53 5.96 4.48
N ASN A 67 -5.82 5.56 3.43
CA ASN A 67 -6.12 5.97 2.06
C ASN A 67 -7.42 5.35 1.56
N ARG A 68 -7.74 4.11 1.97
CA ARG A 68 -9.00 3.45 1.61
C ARG A 68 -10.21 4.20 2.18
N ARG A 69 -10.19 4.54 3.47
CA ARG A 69 -11.24 5.37 4.10
C ARG A 69 -11.37 6.76 3.50
N GLN A 70 -10.26 7.36 3.04
CA GLN A 70 -10.32 8.64 2.31
C GLN A 70 -11.03 8.51 0.96
N ARG A 71 -10.80 7.41 0.23
CA ARG A 71 -11.47 7.17 -1.06
C ARG A 71 -12.96 6.91 -0.89
N ASP A 72 -13.36 6.19 0.16
CA ASP A 72 -14.77 5.91 0.42
C ASP A 72 -15.53 7.22 0.71
N ARG A 73 -14.99 8.07 1.59
CA ARG A 73 -15.55 9.41 1.87
C ARG A 73 -15.57 10.35 0.66
N ALA A 74 -14.67 10.14 -0.31
CA ALA A 74 -14.63 10.93 -1.55
C ALA A 74 -15.58 10.39 -2.62
N ALA A 75 -16.03 9.13 -2.50
CA ALA A 75 -17.03 8.53 -3.38
C ALA A 75 -18.46 8.79 -2.91
N GLU A 76 -18.64 9.12 -1.63
CA GLU A 76 -19.90 9.54 -1.02
C GLU A 76 -20.20 11.04 -1.19
N GLN A 77 -19.24 11.83 -1.69
CA GLN A 77 -19.38 13.24 -2.06
C GLN A 77 -19.61 13.39 -3.56
#